data_AF-A0A4R4MR71-F1
#
_entry.id   AF-A0A4R4MR71-F1
#
_cell.length_a   1.000
_cell.length_b   1.000
_cell.length_c   1.000
_cell.angle_alpha   90.00
_cell.angle_beta   90.00
_cell.angle_gamma   90.00
#
_symmetry.space_group_name_H-M   'P 1'
#
loop_
_entity.id
_entity.type
_entity.pdbx_description
1 polymer ?
#
loop_
_entity_poly.entity_id
_entity_poly.type
_entity_poly.pdbx_seq_one_letter_code
_entity_poly.pdbx_strand_id
1 'polypeptide(L)'
;MSPWISAVIALASLTIGSGLTIIGQLLTDKRAFRRDRIGRREEFRNNNFEVQRVALFQIQETLASLTQQTHMEKVRREVSGEYNYFDTQPNKNIGSSMTQFGEAVENLFNLSREVEQYSQEEFLKRTTKESESALRSSRNLEKLAQEFHAETTKILDARKSFSLELRDSLRTLQINIDRSGSSSVMEAGNHYFFAILKWNDRFVSDGTRDLFNDVIAAEHKLRSSISKALRLGPYDEV
;
A
#
# COMPACT_ATOMS: atom_id res chain seq x y z
N MET A 1 -69.59 -36.79 -54.85
CA MET A 1 -68.94 -35.87 -53.90
C MET A 1 -68.09 -34.89 -54.70
N SER A 2 -68.15 -33.60 -54.40
CA SER A 2 -67.62 -32.56 -55.30
C SER A 2 -66.09 -32.39 -55.17
N PRO A 3 -65.32 -32.41 -56.28
CA PRO A 3 -63.85 -32.43 -56.28
C PRO A 3 -63.17 -31.21 -55.63
N TRP A 4 -63.90 -30.11 -55.39
CA TRP A 4 -63.37 -28.94 -54.69
C TRP A 4 -63.17 -29.17 -53.17
N ILE A 5 -63.93 -30.07 -52.54
CA ILE A 5 -63.82 -30.33 -51.09
C ILE A 5 -62.48 -30.98 -50.77
N SER A 6 -62.03 -31.94 -51.57
CA SER A 6 -60.72 -32.58 -51.40
C SER A 6 -59.56 -31.60 -51.63
N ALA A 7 -59.70 -30.68 -52.59
CA ALA A 7 -58.72 -29.63 -52.84
C ALA A 7 -58.62 -28.63 -51.67
N VAL A 8 -59.75 -28.26 -51.06
CA VAL A 8 -59.80 -27.37 -49.88
C VAL A 8 -59.21 -28.05 -48.65
N ILE A 9 -59.51 -29.33 -48.41
CA ILE A 9 -58.91 -30.11 -47.31
C ILE A 9 -57.40 -30.23 -47.50
N ALA A 10 -56.94 -30.48 -48.74
CA ALA A 10 -55.51 -30.53 -49.05
C ALA A 10 -54.83 -29.18 -48.76
N LEU A 11 -55.39 -28.06 -49.25
CA LEU A 11 -54.87 -26.71 -48.97
C LEU A 11 -54.88 -26.35 -47.48
N ALA A 12 -55.93 -26.72 -46.76
CA ALA A 12 -56.03 -26.53 -45.31
C ALA A 12 -55.00 -27.38 -44.54
N SER A 13 -54.80 -28.63 -44.95
CA SER A 13 -53.79 -29.50 -44.33
C SER A 13 -52.35 -29.00 -44.57
N LEU A 14 -52.09 -28.41 -45.74
CA LEU A 14 -50.78 -27.89 -46.12
C LEU A 14 -50.46 -26.58 -45.38
N THR A 15 -51.45 -25.72 -45.19
CA THR A 15 -51.33 -24.49 -44.38
C THR A 15 -51.22 -24.77 -42.88
N ILE A 16 -51.94 -25.77 -42.37
CA ILE A 16 -51.80 -26.21 -40.97
C ILE A 16 -50.44 -26.89 -40.75
N GLY A 17 -50.01 -27.76 -41.67
CA GLY A 17 -48.71 -28.43 -41.61
C GLY A 17 -47.53 -27.47 -41.69
N SER A 18 -47.59 -26.46 -42.57
CA SER A 18 -46.57 -25.41 -42.65
C SER A 18 -46.57 -24.52 -41.41
N GLY A 19 -47.76 -24.14 -40.90
CA GLY A 19 -47.90 -23.38 -39.65
C GLY A 19 -47.30 -24.11 -38.44
N LEU A 20 -47.57 -25.41 -38.29
CA LEU A 20 -46.99 -26.25 -37.23
C LEU A 20 -45.47 -26.38 -37.37
N THR A 21 -44.95 -26.45 -38.59
CA THR A 21 -43.50 -26.52 -38.85
C THR A 21 -42.81 -25.21 -38.46
N ILE A 22 -43.38 -24.05 -38.82
CA ILE A 22 -42.86 -22.72 -38.47
C ILE A 22 -42.89 -22.51 -36.95
N ILE A 23 -43.97 -22.91 -36.27
CA ILE A 23 -44.07 -22.84 -34.80
C ILE A 23 -43.05 -23.77 -34.14
N GLY A 24 -42.86 -24.98 -34.69
CA GLY A 24 -41.84 -25.93 -34.24
C GLY A 24 -40.43 -25.33 -34.34
N GLN A 25 -40.10 -24.72 -35.48
CA GLN A 25 -38.82 -24.04 -35.72
C GLN A 25 -38.60 -22.85 -34.77
N LEU A 26 -39.62 -22.00 -34.55
CA LEU A 26 -39.57 -20.90 -33.59
C LEU A 26 -39.33 -21.36 -32.14
N LEU A 27 -39.91 -22.50 -31.74
CA LEU A 27 -39.71 -23.07 -30.41
C LEU A 27 -38.32 -23.70 -30.26
N THR A 28 -37.79 -24.35 -31.30
CA THR A 28 -36.41 -24.86 -31.30
C THR A 28 -35.40 -23.72 -31.26
N ASP A 29 -35.61 -22.63 -32.00
CA ASP A 29 -34.72 -21.47 -32.01
C ASP A 29 -34.70 -20.76 -30.64
N LYS A 30 -35.86 -20.60 -30.00
CA LYS A 30 -35.92 -20.05 -28.62
C LYS A 30 -35.20 -20.93 -27.61
N ARG A 31 -35.26 -22.25 -27.74
CA ARG A 31 -34.53 -23.19 -26.87
C ARG A 31 -33.03 -23.16 -27.15
N ALA A 32 -32.62 -23.11 -28.41
CA ALA A 32 -31.23 -22.95 -28.82
C ALA A 32 -30.66 -21.64 -28.26
N PHE A 33 -31.34 -20.51 -28.47
CA PHE A 33 -30.92 -19.20 -27.94
C PHE A 33 -30.79 -19.18 -26.40
N ARG A 34 -31.70 -19.86 -25.67
CA ARG A 34 -31.58 -20.00 -24.20
C ARG A 34 -30.35 -20.82 -23.80
N ARG A 35 -30.11 -21.96 -24.45
CA ARG A 35 -28.90 -22.77 -24.20
C ARG A 35 -27.64 -21.99 -24.52
N ASP A 36 -27.63 -21.27 -25.63
CA ASP A 36 -26.51 -20.43 -26.07
C ASP A 36 -26.22 -19.29 -25.10
N ARG A 37 -27.27 -18.69 -24.52
CA ARG A 37 -27.15 -17.68 -23.46
C ARG A 37 -26.62 -18.27 -22.14
N ILE A 38 -27.05 -19.48 -21.79
CA ILE A 38 -26.56 -20.18 -20.59
C ILE A 38 -25.09 -20.59 -20.80
N GLY A 39 -24.76 -21.18 -21.96
CA GLY A 39 -23.39 -21.56 -22.34
C GLY A 39 -22.44 -20.38 -22.29
N ARG A 40 -22.80 -19.22 -22.87
CA ARG A 40 -21.99 -18.00 -22.77
C ARG A 40 -21.82 -17.50 -21.34
N ARG A 41 -22.82 -17.65 -20.48
CA ARG A 41 -22.71 -17.29 -19.04
C ARG A 41 -21.80 -18.24 -18.29
N GLU A 42 -21.90 -19.53 -18.55
CA GLU A 42 -21.04 -20.56 -17.95
C GLU A 42 -19.60 -20.41 -18.41
N GLU A 43 -19.38 -20.16 -19.71
CA GLU A 43 -18.07 -19.87 -20.29
C GLU A 43 -17.45 -18.60 -19.68
N PHE A 44 -18.23 -17.52 -19.58
CA PHE A 44 -17.79 -16.29 -18.91
C PHE A 44 -17.44 -16.53 -17.44
N ARG A 45 -18.26 -17.31 -16.72
CA ARG A 45 -18.00 -17.65 -15.31
C ARG A 45 -16.74 -18.49 -15.16
N ASN A 46 -16.54 -19.49 -16.01
CA ASN A 46 -15.35 -20.34 -16.00
C ASN A 46 -14.09 -19.55 -16.34
N ASN A 47 -14.14 -18.68 -17.36
CA ASN A 47 -13.03 -17.81 -17.72
C ASN A 47 -12.68 -16.84 -16.59
N ASN A 48 -13.67 -16.21 -15.96
CA ASN A 48 -13.43 -15.34 -14.80
C ASN A 48 -12.84 -16.10 -13.62
N PHE A 49 -13.34 -17.31 -13.34
CA PHE A 49 -12.81 -18.15 -12.27
C PHE A 49 -11.33 -18.50 -12.52
N GLU A 50 -10.96 -18.85 -13.76
CA GLU A 50 -9.57 -19.12 -14.11
C GLU A 50 -8.68 -17.88 -13.94
N VAL A 51 -9.13 -16.70 -14.40
CA VAL A 51 -8.40 -15.44 -14.20
C VAL A 51 -8.22 -15.12 -12.71
N GLN A 52 -9.28 -15.26 -11.92
CA GLN A 52 -9.25 -15.02 -10.47
C GLN A 52 -8.35 -16.02 -9.75
N ARG A 53 -8.37 -17.29 -10.15
CA ARG A 53 -7.50 -18.34 -9.61
C ARG A 53 -6.03 -18.08 -9.92
N VAL A 54 -5.71 -17.68 -11.14
CA VAL A 54 -4.35 -17.26 -11.52
C VAL A 54 -3.90 -16.08 -10.67
N ALA A 55 -4.76 -15.08 -10.48
CA ALA A 55 -4.46 -13.95 -9.61
C ALA A 55 -4.17 -14.40 -8.16
N LEU A 56 -4.98 -15.30 -7.59
CA LEU A 56 -4.76 -15.84 -6.25
C LEU A 56 -3.40 -16.56 -6.11
N PHE A 57 -2.96 -17.32 -7.11
CA PHE A 57 -1.62 -17.91 -7.10
C PHE A 57 -0.51 -16.87 -7.20
N GLN A 58 -0.67 -15.85 -8.06
CA GLN A 58 0.28 -14.74 -8.17
C GLN A 58 0.38 -13.94 -6.86
N ILE A 59 -0.71 -13.78 -6.11
CA ILE A 59 -0.69 -13.20 -4.77
C ILE A 59 0.19 -14.04 -3.85
N GLN A 60 0.05 -15.38 -3.84
CA GLN A 60 0.86 -16.25 -2.98
C GLN A 60 2.36 -16.15 -3.27
N GLU A 61 2.72 -16.14 -4.55
CA GLU A 61 4.11 -16.01 -4.99
C GLU A 61 4.70 -14.65 -4.60
N THR A 62 3.97 -13.57 -4.92
CA THR A 62 4.38 -12.20 -4.57
C THR A 62 4.50 -12.02 -3.06
N LEU A 63 3.57 -12.58 -2.29
CA LEU A 63 3.58 -12.51 -0.84
C LEU A 63 4.78 -13.27 -0.24
N ALA A 64 5.11 -14.46 -0.76
CA ALA A 64 6.29 -15.19 -0.30
C ALA A 64 7.59 -14.42 -0.53
N SER A 65 7.74 -13.80 -1.71
CA SER A 65 8.89 -12.93 -2.02
C SER A 65 8.94 -11.72 -1.07
N LEU A 66 7.82 -11.04 -0.87
CA LEU A 66 7.70 -9.91 0.04
C LEU A 66 8.06 -10.28 1.47
N THR A 67 7.58 -11.41 1.99
CA THR A 67 7.93 -11.90 3.33
C THR A 67 9.44 -12.04 3.48
N GLN A 68 10.10 -12.66 2.50
CA GLN A 68 11.55 -12.83 2.53
C GLN A 68 12.27 -11.48 2.49
N GLN A 69 11.91 -10.59 1.56
CA GLN A 69 12.51 -9.26 1.45
C GLN A 69 12.35 -8.46 2.74
N THR A 70 11.14 -8.44 3.31
CA THR A 70 10.82 -7.70 4.54
C THR A 70 11.60 -8.26 5.73
N HIS A 71 11.74 -9.59 5.82
CA HIS A 71 12.54 -10.22 6.87
C HIS A 71 14.03 -9.90 6.74
N MET A 72 14.58 -9.96 5.53
CA MET A 72 15.97 -9.59 5.26
C MET A 72 16.24 -8.13 5.62
N GLU A 73 15.32 -7.23 5.25
CA GLU A 73 15.42 -5.81 5.59
C GLU A 73 15.33 -5.58 7.11
N LYS A 74 14.44 -6.30 7.79
CA LYS A 74 14.33 -6.26 9.26
C LYS A 74 15.67 -6.62 9.91
N VAL A 75 16.28 -7.72 9.47
CA VAL A 75 17.60 -8.16 9.97
C VAL A 75 18.68 -7.14 9.62
N ARG A 76 18.68 -6.61 8.38
CA ARG A 76 19.63 -5.59 7.93
C ARG A 76 19.63 -4.37 8.85
N ARG A 77 18.44 -3.84 9.19
CA ARG A 77 18.28 -2.68 10.08
C ARG A 77 18.76 -2.94 11.51
N GLU A 78 18.57 -4.16 12.01
CA GLU A 78 19.08 -4.57 13.33
C GLU A 78 20.61 -4.65 13.34
N VAL A 79 21.22 -5.16 12.27
CA VAL A 79 22.68 -5.34 12.18
C VAL A 79 23.39 -4.03 11.85
N SER A 80 22.82 -3.18 10.99
CA SER A 80 23.45 -1.92 10.58
C SER A 80 23.47 -0.86 11.68
N GLY A 81 22.65 -1.03 12.73
CA GLY A 81 22.52 -0.06 13.81
C GLY A 81 21.83 1.23 13.38
N GLU A 82 21.12 1.23 12.24
CA GLU A 82 20.38 2.41 11.74
C GLU A 82 19.39 2.97 12.75
N TYR A 83 18.74 2.10 13.52
CA TYR A 83 17.85 2.52 14.59
C TYR A 83 18.55 3.34 15.66
N ASN A 84 19.79 2.97 16.02
CA ASN A 84 20.53 3.62 17.10
C ASN A 84 20.69 5.13 16.85
N TYR A 85 20.89 5.54 15.60
CA TYR A 85 20.98 6.95 15.25
C TYR A 85 19.67 7.69 15.56
N PHE A 86 18.53 7.20 15.08
CA PHE A 86 17.24 7.87 15.31
C PHE A 86 16.75 7.75 16.76
N ASP A 87 17.16 6.71 17.48
CA ASP A 87 16.90 6.53 18.91
C ASP A 87 17.57 7.63 19.75
N THR A 88 18.69 8.20 19.27
CA THR A 88 19.31 9.39 19.91
C THR A 88 18.49 10.67 19.78
N GLN A 89 17.34 10.62 19.09
CA GLN A 89 16.44 11.75 18.84
C GLN A 89 17.17 12.97 18.24
N PRO A 90 17.87 12.82 17.10
CA PRO A 90 18.73 13.87 16.57
C PRO A 90 17.96 15.15 16.22
N ASN A 91 16.68 15.04 15.82
CA ASN A 91 15.78 16.18 15.64
C ASN A 91 15.55 16.99 16.93
N LYS A 92 15.44 16.32 18.08
CA LYS A 92 15.29 16.99 19.37
C LYS A 92 16.57 17.71 19.77
N ASN A 93 17.72 17.12 19.47
CA ASN A 93 19.03 17.74 19.71
C ASN A 93 19.19 19.02 18.89
N ILE A 94 18.85 18.99 17.60
CA ILE A 94 18.82 20.20 16.75
C ILE A 94 17.86 21.25 17.32
N GLY A 95 16.63 20.85 17.67
CA GLY A 95 15.64 21.76 18.25
C GLY A 95 16.15 22.45 19.51
N SER A 96 16.75 21.68 20.43
CA SER A 96 17.35 22.24 21.65
C SER A 96 18.51 23.21 21.38
N SER A 97 19.37 22.89 20.39
CA SER A 97 20.47 23.77 20.00
C SER A 97 19.97 25.05 19.31
N MET A 98 18.86 24.97 18.58
CA MET A 98 18.23 26.13 17.95
C MET A 98 17.62 27.07 19.00
N THR A 99 17.00 26.52 20.05
CA THR A 99 16.53 27.31 21.19
C THR A 99 17.69 28.03 21.90
N GLN A 100 18.79 27.32 22.20
CA GLN A 100 19.97 27.92 22.82
C GLN A 100 20.60 29.03 21.96
N PHE A 101 20.61 28.87 20.64
CA PHE A 101 21.04 29.92 19.73
C PHE A 101 20.10 31.13 19.78
N GLY A 102 18.79 30.90 19.77
CA GLY A 102 17.77 31.95 19.90
C GLY A 102 17.92 32.75 21.19
N GLU A 103 18.11 32.08 22.33
CA GLU A 103 18.36 32.71 23.64
C GLU A 103 19.63 33.56 23.63
N ALA A 104 20.73 33.06 23.04
CA ALA A 104 21.98 33.82 22.94
C ALA A 104 21.84 35.08 22.06
N VAL A 105 21.07 35.00 20.97
CA VAL A 105 20.78 36.15 20.11
C VAL A 105 19.84 37.14 20.81
N GLU A 106 18.83 36.66 21.52
CA GLU A 106 17.92 37.51 22.30
C GLU A 106 18.66 38.25 23.41
N ASN A 107 19.59 37.60 24.11
CA ASN A 107 20.45 38.24 25.10
C ASN A 107 21.29 39.38 24.49
N LEU A 108 21.83 39.19 23.28
CA LEU A 108 22.54 40.26 22.57
C LEU A 108 21.63 41.44 22.23
N PHE A 109 20.41 41.17 21.76
CA PHE A 109 19.42 42.20 21.49
C PHE A 109 19.02 42.97 22.75
N ASN A 110 18.77 42.27 23.87
CA ASN A 110 18.44 42.90 25.14
C ASN A 110 19.61 43.74 25.66
N LEU A 111 20.85 43.24 25.58
CA LEU A 111 22.04 43.99 25.97
C LEU A 111 22.17 45.29 25.17
N SER A 112 21.91 45.24 23.86
CA SER A 112 21.94 46.42 22.99
C SER A 112 20.85 47.46 23.30
N ARG A 113 19.79 47.09 24.03
CA ARG A 113 18.75 48.01 24.50
C ARG A 113 19.07 48.65 25.85
N GLU A 114 19.92 48.00 26.65
CA GLU A 114 20.32 48.45 27.99
C GLU A 114 21.68 49.19 27.99
N VAL A 115 22.16 49.66 26.84
CA VAL A 115 23.48 50.30 26.66
C VAL A 115 23.76 51.40 27.69
N GLU A 116 22.74 52.20 28.02
CA GLU A 116 22.86 53.34 28.94
C GLU A 116 23.01 52.94 30.42
N GLN A 117 22.74 51.68 30.77
CA GLN A 117 22.78 51.19 32.16
C GLN A 117 24.17 50.70 32.60
N TYR A 118 25.10 50.53 31.66
CA TYR A 118 26.41 49.96 31.92
C TYR A 118 27.52 50.97 31.65
N SER A 119 28.62 50.87 32.39
CA SER A 119 29.86 51.55 32.00
C SER A 119 30.35 51.01 30.65
N GLN A 120 31.02 51.85 29.85
CA GLN A 120 31.48 51.48 28.52
C GLN A 120 32.35 50.20 28.52
N GLU A 121 33.21 50.04 29.53
CA GLU A 121 34.07 48.87 29.69
C GLU A 121 33.27 47.60 30.05
N GLU A 122 32.27 47.73 30.93
CA GLU A 122 31.41 46.60 31.32
C GLU A 122 30.47 46.18 30.19
N PHE A 123 29.94 47.15 29.44
CA PHE A 123 29.13 46.92 28.25
C PHE A 123 29.91 46.16 27.18
N LEU A 124 31.14 46.57 26.87
CA LEU A 124 32.02 45.88 25.92
C LEU A 124 32.31 44.45 26.38
N LYS A 125 32.69 44.26 27.65
CA LYS A 125 33.00 42.93 28.19
C LYS A 125 31.80 41.97 28.11
N ARG A 126 30.59 42.45 28.43
CA ARG A 126 29.35 41.64 28.34
C ARG A 126 29.00 41.35 26.88
N THR A 127 29.06 42.35 26.00
CA THR A 127 28.78 42.17 24.56
C THR A 127 29.72 41.16 23.93
N THR A 128 31.03 41.22 24.24
CA THR A 128 32.00 40.24 23.75
C THR A 128 31.67 38.83 24.24
N LYS A 129 31.35 38.66 25.53
CA LYS A 129 31.00 37.36 26.10
C LYS A 129 29.74 36.76 25.47
N GLU A 130 28.67 37.55 25.33
CA GLU A 130 27.42 37.10 24.72
C GLU A 130 27.59 36.84 23.22
N SER A 131 28.43 37.62 22.53
CA SER A 131 28.76 37.39 21.11
C SER A 131 29.55 36.10 20.91
N GLU A 132 30.52 35.82 21.79
CA GLU A 132 31.24 34.54 21.80
C GLU A 132 30.30 33.36 22.09
N SER A 133 29.33 33.53 23.00
CA SER A 133 28.29 32.54 23.30
C SER A 133 27.43 32.25 22.07
N ALA A 134 26.89 33.29 21.42
CA ALA A 134 26.08 33.17 20.20
C ALA A 134 26.86 32.52 19.04
N LEU A 135 28.13 32.89 18.86
CA LEU A 135 29.01 32.27 17.85
C LEU A 135 29.26 30.79 18.13
N ARG A 136 29.48 30.41 19.39
CA ARG A 136 29.64 28.98 19.77
C ARG A 136 28.36 28.20 19.53
N SER A 137 27.20 28.74 19.95
CA SER A 137 25.90 28.11 19.73
C SER A 137 25.56 27.97 18.25
N SER A 138 25.87 28.98 17.43
CA SER A 138 25.70 28.93 15.97
C SER A 138 26.55 27.83 15.33
N ARG A 139 27.83 27.72 15.70
CA ARG A 139 28.73 26.68 15.17
C ARG A 139 28.30 25.28 15.58
N ASN A 140 27.82 25.12 16.82
CA ASN A 140 27.28 23.85 17.30
C ASN A 140 26.01 23.46 16.53
N LEU A 141 25.10 24.41 16.29
CA LEU A 141 23.90 24.17 15.50
C LEU A 141 24.25 23.77 14.05
N GLU A 142 25.18 24.48 13.42
CA GLU A 142 25.64 24.18 12.07
C GLU A 142 26.24 22.78 11.99
N LYS A 143 27.10 22.42 12.95
CA LYS A 143 27.70 21.08 13.04
C LYS A 143 26.62 20.00 13.20
N LEU A 144 25.68 20.17 14.13
CA LEU A 144 24.58 19.22 14.33
C LEU A 144 23.70 19.08 13.09
N ALA A 145 23.43 20.19 12.39
CA ALA A 145 22.65 20.16 11.15
C ALA A 145 23.39 19.42 10.03
N GLN A 146 24.71 19.63 9.89
CA GLN A 146 25.54 18.92 8.92
C GLN A 146 25.62 17.42 9.22
N GLU A 147 25.87 17.05 10.48
CA GLU A 147 25.88 15.66 10.95
C GLU A 147 24.52 15.00 10.70
N PHE A 148 23.43 15.70 11.01
CA PHE A 148 22.09 15.20 10.79
C PHE A 148 21.81 14.95 9.31
N HIS A 149 22.17 15.90 8.45
CA HIS A 149 21.98 15.77 7.02
C HIS A 149 22.79 14.61 6.45
N ALA A 150 24.08 14.49 6.83
CA ALA A 150 24.96 13.44 6.34
C ALA A 150 24.49 12.05 6.76
N GLU A 151 24.19 11.83 8.05
CA GLU A 151 23.82 10.50 8.54
C GLU A 151 22.41 10.11 8.08
N THR A 152 21.45 11.04 8.06
CA THR A 152 20.10 10.78 7.54
C THR A 152 20.14 10.40 6.06
N THR A 153 20.93 11.12 5.25
CA THR A 153 21.06 10.83 3.81
C THR A 153 21.63 9.43 3.59
N LYS A 154 22.69 9.08 4.32
CA LYS A 154 23.30 7.74 4.27
C LYS A 154 22.30 6.63 4.61
N ILE A 155 21.48 6.81 5.65
CA ILE A 155 20.47 5.81 6.03
C ILE A 155 19.37 5.70 4.96
N LEU A 156 18.88 6.84 4.44
CA LEU A 156 17.87 6.83 3.37
C LEU A 156 18.40 6.19 2.08
N ASP A 157 19.65 6.46 1.72
CA ASP A 157 20.31 5.85 0.56
C ASP A 157 20.47 4.33 0.72
N ALA A 158 20.87 3.87 1.91
CA ALA A 158 20.96 2.44 2.21
C ALA A 158 19.60 1.73 2.08
N ARG A 159 18.50 2.44 2.42
CA ARG A 159 17.12 1.94 2.33
C ARG A 159 16.48 2.10 0.96
N LYS A 160 17.09 2.85 0.06
CA LYS A 160 16.51 3.23 -1.23
C LYS A 160 16.21 2.03 -2.12
N SER A 161 17.16 1.08 -2.24
CA SER A 161 16.96 -0.13 -3.07
C SER A 161 15.77 -0.92 -2.57
N PHE A 162 15.75 -1.24 -1.27
CA PHE A 162 14.63 -1.93 -0.64
C PHE A 162 13.30 -1.20 -0.86
N SER A 163 13.27 0.12 -0.70
CA SER A 163 12.04 0.91 -0.83
C SER A 163 11.48 0.87 -2.26
N LEU A 164 12.35 0.84 -3.27
CA LEU A 164 11.94 0.70 -4.67
C LEU A 164 11.39 -0.70 -4.95
N GLU A 165 12.09 -1.75 -4.51
CA GLU A 165 11.66 -3.14 -4.65
C GLU A 165 10.35 -3.42 -3.93
N LEU A 166 10.21 -2.89 -2.70
CA LEU A 166 9.00 -3.00 -1.90
C LEU A 166 7.83 -2.34 -2.64
N ARG A 167 8.00 -1.11 -3.15
CA ARG A 167 6.95 -0.40 -3.88
C ARG A 167 6.45 -1.20 -5.08
N ASP A 168 7.36 -1.74 -5.88
CA ASP A 168 7.02 -2.46 -7.11
C ASP A 168 6.33 -3.81 -6.79
N SER A 169 6.79 -4.48 -5.73
CA SER A 169 6.18 -5.71 -5.22
C SER A 169 4.78 -5.47 -4.63
N LEU A 170 4.60 -4.42 -3.84
CA LEU A 170 3.29 -4.04 -3.30
C LEU A 170 2.31 -3.63 -4.40
N ARG A 171 2.77 -2.93 -5.44
CA ARG A 171 1.95 -2.60 -6.61
C ARG A 171 1.47 -3.86 -7.34
N THR A 172 2.37 -4.82 -7.53
CA THR A 172 2.04 -6.11 -8.17
C THR A 172 1.04 -6.88 -7.32
N LEU A 173 1.26 -6.92 -6.00
CA LEU A 173 0.35 -7.53 -5.04
C LEU A 173 -1.05 -6.89 -5.11
N GLN A 174 -1.15 -5.57 -5.13
CA GLN A 174 -2.41 -4.83 -5.20
C GLN A 174 -3.20 -5.19 -6.47
N ILE A 175 -2.54 -5.16 -7.63
CA ILE A 175 -3.17 -5.50 -8.92
C ILE A 175 -3.76 -6.92 -8.86
N ASN A 176 -3.05 -7.86 -8.27
CA ASN A 176 -3.51 -9.25 -8.19
C ASN A 176 -4.63 -9.41 -7.15
N ILE A 177 -4.57 -8.69 -6.02
CA ILE A 177 -5.67 -8.63 -5.05
C ILE A 177 -6.95 -8.10 -5.69
N ASP A 178 -6.87 -6.99 -6.43
CA ASP A 178 -8.02 -6.40 -7.13
C ASP A 178 -8.61 -7.38 -8.17
N ARG A 179 -7.75 -8.15 -8.84
CA ARG A 179 -8.15 -9.18 -9.81
C ARG A 179 -8.71 -10.45 -9.19
N SER A 180 -8.44 -10.72 -7.90
CA SER A 180 -8.89 -11.94 -7.23
C SER A 180 -10.42 -12.00 -7.10
N GLY A 181 -11.10 -10.85 -7.08
CA GLY A 181 -12.54 -10.74 -6.95
C GLY A 181 -13.11 -11.16 -5.58
N SER A 182 -12.26 -11.51 -4.61
CA SER A 182 -12.67 -11.91 -3.26
C SER A 182 -12.59 -10.73 -2.29
N SER A 183 -13.70 -10.44 -1.61
CA SER A 183 -13.78 -9.37 -0.63
C SER A 183 -12.93 -9.67 0.60
N SER A 184 -12.88 -10.93 1.05
CA SER A 184 -12.05 -11.34 2.18
C SER A 184 -10.55 -11.19 1.87
N VAL A 185 -10.12 -11.54 0.66
CA VAL A 185 -8.73 -11.33 0.19
C VAL A 185 -8.40 -9.84 0.09
N MET A 186 -9.33 -9.02 -0.41
CA MET A 186 -9.15 -7.57 -0.51
C MET A 186 -8.99 -6.91 0.86
N GLU A 187 -9.86 -7.24 1.82
CA GLU A 187 -9.78 -6.70 3.19
C GLU A 187 -8.48 -7.11 3.87
N ALA A 188 -8.12 -8.40 3.81
CA ALA A 188 -6.88 -8.89 4.39
C ALA A 188 -5.64 -8.28 3.71
N GLY A 189 -5.71 -8.06 2.40
CA GLY A 189 -4.69 -7.36 1.62
C GLY A 189 -4.46 -5.93 2.09
N ASN A 190 -5.53 -5.16 2.26
CA ASN A 190 -5.46 -3.78 2.77
C ASN A 190 -4.84 -3.70 4.17
N HIS A 191 -5.18 -4.64 5.06
CA HIS A 191 -4.54 -4.71 6.37
C HIS A 191 -3.05 -5.02 6.27
N TYR A 192 -2.65 -5.91 5.37
CA TYR A 192 -1.24 -6.21 5.13
C TYR A 192 -0.48 -4.99 4.57
N PHE A 193 -1.04 -4.27 3.60
CA PHE A 193 -0.46 -3.03 3.07
C PHE A 193 -0.24 -1.99 4.18
N PHE A 194 -1.24 -1.80 5.03
CA PHE A 194 -1.14 -0.84 6.12
C PHE A 194 -0.06 -1.23 7.15
N ALA A 195 0.01 -2.51 7.51
CA ALA A 195 1.01 -3.01 8.45
C ALA A 195 2.44 -2.81 7.91
N ILE A 196 2.69 -3.17 6.65
CA ILE A 196 4.03 -3.07 6.07
C ILE A 196 4.48 -1.62 5.87
N LEU A 197 3.57 -0.73 5.49
CA LEU A 197 3.86 0.70 5.37
C LEU A 197 4.18 1.31 6.73
N LYS A 198 3.38 1.03 7.77
CA LYS A 198 3.65 1.48 9.14
C LYS A 198 5.00 1.02 9.66
N TRP A 199 5.33 -0.25 9.44
CA TRP A 199 6.62 -0.80 9.82
C TRP A 199 7.76 -0.15 9.03
N ASN A 200 7.57 0.05 7.72
CA ASN A 200 8.57 0.70 6.88
C ASN A 200 8.80 2.16 7.28
N ASP A 201 7.76 2.92 7.64
CA ASP A 201 7.86 4.33 8.03
C ASP A 201 8.53 4.53 9.40
N ARG A 202 8.78 3.45 10.16
CA ARG A 202 9.44 3.50 11.46
C ARG A 202 10.97 3.55 11.29
N PHE A 203 11.58 4.61 11.82
CA PHE A 203 13.03 4.83 11.78
C PHE A 203 13.73 4.63 13.14
N VAL A 204 12.99 4.49 14.23
CA VAL A 204 13.48 4.24 15.61
C VAL A 204 13.33 2.75 15.96
N SER A 205 14.09 2.22 16.92
CA SER A 205 13.97 0.81 17.36
C SER A 205 12.71 0.57 18.20
N ASP A 206 12.30 1.57 18.98
CA ASP A 206 11.16 1.48 19.88
C ASP A 206 9.85 1.18 19.12
N GLY A 207 9.19 0.08 19.51
CA GLY A 207 7.93 -0.40 18.93
C GLY A 207 8.07 -1.11 17.57
N THR A 208 9.28 -1.23 17.03
CA THR A 208 9.49 -1.75 15.67
C THR A 208 9.31 -3.26 15.58
N ARG A 209 9.58 -3.97 16.68
CA ARG A 209 9.28 -5.40 16.80
C ARG A 209 7.77 -5.66 16.78
N ASP A 210 6.99 -4.85 17.48
CA ASP A 210 5.53 -5.01 17.55
C ASP A 210 4.91 -4.72 16.18
N LEU A 211 5.34 -3.65 15.52
CA LEU A 211 4.93 -3.35 14.13
C LEU A 211 5.31 -4.47 13.16
N PHE A 212 6.47 -5.11 13.34
CA PHE A 212 6.84 -6.25 12.50
C PHE A 212 6.00 -7.50 12.80
N ASN A 213 5.63 -7.73 14.05
CA ASN A 213 4.69 -8.79 14.41
C ASN A 213 3.31 -8.54 13.79
N ASP A 214 2.86 -7.28 13.71
CA ASP A 214 1.63 -6.91 13.01
C ASP A 214 1.70 -7.25 11.51
N VAL A 215 2.86 -7.04 10.87
CA VAL A 215 3.09 -7.46 9.47
C VAL A 215 2.93 -8.97 9.33
N ILE A 216 3.55 -9.75 10.21
CA ILE A 216 3.44 -11.22 10.21
C ILE A 216 1.99 -11.66 10.43
N ALA A 217 1.28 -11.05 11.38
CA ALA A 217 -0.12 -11.38 11.66
C ALA A 217 -1.02 -11.06 10.46
N ALA A 218 -0.83 -9.89 9.83
CA ALA A 218 -1.57 -9.49 8.64
C ALA A 218 -1.26 -10.41 7.44
N GLU A 219 -0.01 -10.83 7.27
CA GLU A 219 0.39 -11.82 6.27
C GLU A 219 -0.36 -13.14 6.46
N HIS A 220 -0.38 -13.67 7.69
CA HIS A 220 -1.10 -14.91 7.98
C HIS A 220 -2.61 -14.78 7.70
N LYS A 221 -3.22 -13.63 8.02
CA LYS A 221 -4.64 -13.36 7.68
C LYS A 221 -4.85 -13.37 6.16
N LEU A 222 -3.95 -12.75 5.40
CA LEU A 222 -4.00 -12.73 3.94
C LEU A 222 -3.83 -14.13 3.35
N ARG A 223 -2.82 -14.90 3.78
CA ARG A 223 -2.64 -16.31 3.35
C ARG A 223 -3.86 -17.17 3.65
N SER A 224 -4.45 -17.02 4.83
CA SER A 224 -5.67 -17.73 5.20
C SER A 224 -6.83 -17.35 4.27
N SER A 225 -6.99 -16.08 3.94
CA SER A 225 -8.09 -15.60 3.07
C SER A 225 -7.93 -16.12 1.65
N ILE A 226 -6.69 -16.09 1.12
CA ILE A 226 -6.37 -16.68 -0.19
C ILE A 226 -6.65 -18.19 -0.20
N SER A 227 -6.25 -18.91 0.85
CA SER A 227 -6.50 -20.36 0.94
C SER A 227 -7.99 -20.69 0.95
N LYS A 228 -8.81 -19.89 1.64
CA LYS A 228 -10.27 -20.02 1.61
C LYS A 228 -10.83 -19.73 0.22
N ALA A 229 -10.42 -18.63 -0.41
CA ALA A 229 -10.87 -18.24 -1.75
C ALA A 229 -10.49 -19.30 -2.82
N LEU A 230 -9.32 -19.95 -2.70
CA LEU A 230 -8.92 -21.04 -3.58
C LEU A 230 -9.75 -22.33 -3.38
N ARG A 231 -10.23 -22.59 -2.16
CA ARG A 231 -11.00 -23.80 -1.83
C ARG A 231 -12.49 -23.66 -2.12
N LEU A 232 -13.08 -22.53 -1.73
CA LEU A 232 -14.52 -22.28 -1.80
C LEU A 232 -14.93 -21.50 -3.06
N GLY A 233 -13.94 -20.95 -3.76
CA GLY A 233 -14.12 -19.99 -4.83
C GLY A 233 -13.99 -18.54 -4.34
N PRO A 234 -13.72 -17.60 -5.26
CA PRO A 234 -13.49 -16.20 -4.93
C PRO A 234 -14.76 -15.45 -4.49
N TYR A 235 -15.92 -16.04 -4.72
CA TYR A 235 -17.19 -15.53 -4.22
C TYR A 235 -17.35 -16.06 -2.81
N ASP A 236 -16.92 -15.28 -1.82
CA ASP A 236 -17.22 -15.57 -0.42
C ASP A 236 -18.73 -15.84 -0.28
N GLU A 237 -19.11 -16.93 0.39
CA GLU A 237 -20.52 -17.23 0.66
C GLU A 237 -21.12 -16.06 1.46
N VAL A 238 -21.99 -15.27 0.83
CA VAL A 238 -22.87 -14.32 1.52
C VAL A 238 -23.99 -15.09 2.20
#